data_AF-A0A9X7PHJ7-F1
#
_entry.id   AF-A0A9X7PHJ7-F1
#
_cell.length_a   1.000
_cell.length_b   1.000
_cell.length_c   1.000
_cell.angle_alpha   90.00
_cell.angle_beta   90.00
_cell.angle_gamma   90.00
#
_symmetry.space_group_name_H-M   'P 1'
#
loop_
_entity.id
_entity.type
_entity.pdbx_description
1 polymer ?
#
loop_
_entity_poly.entity_id
_entity_poly.type
_entity_poly.pdbx_seq_one_letter_code
_entity_poly.pdbx_strand_id
1 'polypeptide(L)'
;MIIIGTEVEYLIYEVNPQRLWVPDPFAYWRPARRDTLSVIMEQIANSYPAISSRGRLWLANGACVYIDGNLLEYASPECFTSVTASACEHAGAEIVGEACKQACSITRKDIKAFARCAGPDGMEAGYHENYGLPPEQYFQLFHKTFWPTPRILGSVVTHLISRIIWSGKGEHSFSGDWLFSPRGARVDRVWDLNTETHRPIIHVKRPNMEDDLLRIEITCGDFNSPTMTTLKLGSTAAVLLAASQGVFDDMRITVSDPVKSMRSVAKSLTAPITLKDGSTQSCLSLQWNLLSRLQECGKEIDKGGPHFNWSDSLDLWEQILAALENHGGMDAAGS
;
A
#
# COMPACT_ATOMS: atom_id res chain seq x y z
N MET A 1 -9.24 -3.85 18.65
CA MET A 1 -9.27 -2.48 18.06
C MET A 1 -8.23 -2.44 16.94
N ILE A 2 -8.57 -1.98 15.73
CA ILE A 2 -7.59 -1.82 14.64
C ILE A 2 -7.38 -0.33 14.32
N ILE A 3 -6.12 0.06 14.12
CA ILE A 3 -5.72 1.41 13.68
C ILE A 3 -5.09 1.30 12.29
N ILE A 4 -5.40 2.23 11.41
CA ILE A 4 -4.93 2.27 10.02
C ILE A 4 -4.16 3.56 9.78
N GLY A 5 -3.07 3.49 9.04
CA GLY A 5 -2.35 4.65 8.51
C GLY A 5 -1.71 4.34 7.16
N THR A 6 -1.32 5.37 6.42
CA THR A 6 -0.62 5.22 5.14
C THR A 6 0.63 6.09 5.09
N GLU A 7 1.64 5.63 4.36
CA GLU A 7 2.86 6.39 4.06
C GLU A 7 2.99 6.47 2.54
N VAL A 8 3.05 7.68 2.00
CA VAL A 8 3.18 7.94 0.56
C VAL A 8 4.46 8.70 0.29
N GLU A 9 5.36 8.06 -0.45
CA GLU A 9 6.57 8.69 -0.97
C GLU A 9 6.25 9.36 -2.32
N TYR A 10 6.64 10.62 -2.45
CA TYR A 10 6.47 11.41 -3.67
C TYR A 10 7.82 11.57 -4.37
N LEU A 11 7.84 11.16 -5.64
CA LEU A 11 8.93 11.51 -6.53
C LEU A 11 8.76 12.96 -6.97
N ILE A 12 9.71 13.81 -6.60
CA ILE A 12 9.72 15.23 -6.95
C ILE A 12 10.72 15.47 -8.08
N TYR A 13 10.27 16.07 -9.18
CA TYR A 13 11.11 16.43 -10.32
C TYR A 13 11.05 17.91 -10.65
N GLU A 14 12.20 18.44 -11.05
CA GLU A 14 12.35 19.71 -11.75
C GLU A 14 12.29 19.45 -13.26
N VAL A 15 11.35 20.10 -13.93
CA VAL A 15 11.14 20.00 -15.37
C VAL A 15 11.97 21.07 -16.08
N ASN A 16 12.66 20.68 -17.15
CA ASN A 16 13.33 21.61 -18.06
C ASN A 16 12.66 21.60 -19.44
N PRO A 17 11.69 22.50 -19.70
CA PRO A 17 10.96 22.54 -20.97
C PRO A 17 11.84 22.70 -22.20
N GLN A 18 12.99 23.39 -22.06
CA GLN A 18 13.93 23.62 -23.15
C GLN A 18 14.61 22.33 -23.62
N ARG A 19 14.49 21.24 -22.87
CA ARG A 19 15.09 19.94 -23.18
C ARG A 19 14.08 18.86 -23.56
N LEU A 20 12.82 19.23 -23.83
CA LEU A 20 11.78 18.28 -24.24
C LEU A 20 12.17 17.45 -25.48
N TRP A 21 12.92 18.06 -26.40
CA TRP A 21 13.36 17.43 -27.65
C TRP A 21 14.69 16.68 -27.54
N VAL A 22 15.31 16.65 -26.35
CA VAL A 22 16.54 15.89 -26.14
C VAL A 22 16.12 14.43 -25.92
N PRO A 23 16.69 13.47 -26.67
CA PRO A 23 16.44 12.03 -26.50
C PRO A 23 17.17 11.49 -25.25
N ASP A 24 17.03 12.22 -24.14
CA ASP A 24 17.51 11.87 -22.82
C ASP A 24 16.38 12.26 -21.84
N PRO A 25 15.63 11.30 -21.28
CA PRO A 25 14.54 11.62 -20.35
C PRO A 25 15.02 12.39 -19.11
N PHE A 26 16.29 12.23 -18.72
CA PHE A 26 16.91 12.95 -17.60
C PHE A 26 17.26 14.41 -17.96
N ALA A 27 17.30 14.74 -19.25
CA ALA A 27 17.47 16.09 -19.71
C ALA A 27 16.21 16.92 -19.45
N TYR A 28 15.04 16.30 -19.56
CA TYR A 28 13.74 16.94 -19.32
C TYR A 28 13.25 16.78 -17.87
N TRP A 29 13.31 15.57 -17.30
CA TRP A 29 12.93 15.26 -15.92
C TRP A 29 14.18 15.11 -15.04
N ARG A 30 14.43 16.07 -14.15
CA ARG A 30 15.55 15.99 -13.20
C ARG A 30 15.04 15.78 -11.80
N PRO A 31 15.52 14.78 -11.05
CA PRO A 31 15.16 14.63 -9.65
C PRO A 31 15.43 15.93 -8.89
N ALA A 32 14.45 16.35 -8.10
CA ALA A 32 14.59 17.54 -7.29
C ALA A 32 15.72 17.34 -6.28
N ARG A 33 16.56 18.37 -6.15
CA ARG A 33 17.63 18.37 -5.18
C ARG A 33 17.10 18.69 -3.78
N ARG A 34 17.92 18.42 -2.77
CA ARG A 34 17.55 18.59 -1.36
C ARG A 34 17.19 20.04 -0.99
N ASP A 35 17.76 21.03 -1.66
CA ASP A 35 17.36 22.44 -1.56
C ASP A 35 15.90 22.66 -1.99
N THR A 36 15.50 22.11 -3.14
CA THR A 36 14.12 22.17 -3.62
C THR A 36 13.15 21.46 -2.66
N LEU A 37 13.51 20.28 -2.16
CA LEU A 37 12.72 19.57 -1.15
C LEU A 37 12.58 20.38 0.15
N SER A 38 13.63 21.09 0.54
CA SER A 38 13.62 21.94 1.75
C SER A 38 12.69 23.14 1.59
N VAL A 39 12.67 23.76 0.40
CA VAL A 39 11.70 24.83 0.09
C VAL A 39 10.27 24.31 0.15
N ILE A 40 9.99 23.11 -0.37
CA ILE A 40 8.66 22.49 -0.29
C ILE A 40 8.26 22.27 1.18
N MET A 41 9.15 21.70 2.00
CA MET A 41 8.92 21.52 3.43
C MET A 41 8.62 22.84 4.14
N GLU A 42 9.36 23.91 3.82
CA GLU A 42 9.12 25.25 4.36
C GLU A 42 7.74 25.78 3.95
N GLN A 43 7.29 25.56 2.71
CA GLN A 43 5.96 25.98 2.27
C GLN A 43 4.84 25.23 2.99
N ILE A 44 5.04 23.94 3.28
CA ILE A 44 4.10 23.17 4.12
C ILE A 44 4.03 23.78 5.52
N ALA A 45 5.17 24.04 6.16
CA ALA A 45 5.22 24.62 7.51
C ALA A 45 4.63 26.04 7.59
N ASN A 46 4.73 26.84 6.52
CA ASN A 46 4.17 28.18 6.45
C ASN A 46 2.65 28.18 6.17
N SER A 47 2.16 27.20 5.41
CA SER A 47 0.76 27.11 4.99
C SER A 47 -0.12 26.42 6.03
N TYR A 48 0.43 25.50 6.82
CA TYR A 48 -0.31 24.67 7.76
C TYR A 48 0.29 24.76 9.17
N PRO A 49 -0.54 24.85 10.22
CA PRO A 49 -0.04 24.79 11.58
C PRO A 49 0.71 23.48 11.82
N ALA A 50 1.99 23.57 12.21
CA ALA A 50 2.86 22.42 12.35
C ALA A 50 3.92 22.64 13.44
N ILE A 51 4.43 21.54 14.00
CA ILE A 51 5.59 21.52 14.89
C ILE A 51 6.73 20.80 14.17
N SER A 52 7.90 21.43 14.10
CA SER A 52 9.10 20.81 13.56
C SER A 52 9.89 20.10 14.66
N SER A 53 10.26 18.85 14.42
CA SER A 53 11.12 18.08 15.33
C SER A 53 11.94 17.06 14.55
N ARG A 54 13.27 17.06 14.78
CA ARG A 54 14.22 16.10 14.18
C ARG A 54 14.09 15.93 12.65
N GLY A 55 13.89 17.03 11.93
CA GLY A 55 13.75 17.01 10.45
C GLY A 55 12.39 16.52 9.95
N ARG A 56 11.39 16.41 10.83
CA ARG A 56 10.01 16.06 10.51
C ARG A 56 9.07 17.21 10.86
N LEU A 57 8.01 17.36 10.09
CA LEU A 57 6.90 18.30 10.35
C LEU A 57 5.69 17.51 10.80
N TRP A 58 5.24 17.78 12.02
CA TRP A 58 4.00 17.23 12.58
C TRP A 58 2.89 18.25 12.38
N LEU A 59 1.95 17.94 11.50
CA LEU A 59 0.87 18.85 11.10
C LEU A 59 -0.28 18.81 12.11
N ALA A 60 -1.07 19.87 12.19
CA ALA A 60 -2.22 19.95 13.10
C ALA A 60 -3.35 18.94 12.80
N ASN A 61 -3.38 18.34 11.60
CA ASN A 61 -4.28 17.23 11.29
C ASN A 61 -3.74 15.87 11.81
N GLY A 62 -2.60 15.85 12.51
CA GLY A 62 -1.94 14.66 13.04
C GLY A 62 -0.98 13.97 12.07
N ALA A 63 -0.89 14.40 10.81
CA ALA A 63 0.02 13.83 9.84
C ALA A 63 1.48 14.21 10.11
N CYS A 64 2.40 13.45 9.52
CA CYS A 64 3.84 13.72 9.56
C CYS A 64 4.39 13.85 8.14
N VAL A 65 5.15 14.91 7.86
CA VAL A 65 5.83 15.12 6.58
C VAL A 65 7.33 15.19 6.80
N TYR A 66 8.10 14.48 5.99
CA TYR A 66 9.56 14.45 6.12
C TYR A 66 10.24 14.09 4.80
N ILE A 67 11.57 14.27 4.78
CA ILE A 67 12.39 13.83 3.65
C ILE A 67 13.01 12.49 4.03
N ASP A 68 12.63 11.42 3.34
CA ASP A 68 13.25 10.10 3.48
C ASP A 68 14.20 9.86 2.30
N GLY A 69 15.50 9.74 2.60
CA GLY A 69 16.54 9.77 1.57
C GLY A 69 16.45 11.02 0.68
N ASN A 70 15.92 10.85 -0.54
CA ASN A 70 15.67 11.91 -1.53
C ASN A 70 14.20 12.04 -1.92
N LEU A 71 13.29 11.42 -1.17
CA LEU A 71 11.85 11.43 -1.39
C LEU A 71 11.18 12.32 -0.35
N LEU A 72 10.14 13.02 -0.76
CA LEU A 72 9.25 13.69 0.18
C LEU A 72 8.18 12.68 0.58
N GLU A 73 8.01 12.43 1.87
CA GLU A 73 7.06 11.47 2.37
C GLU A 73 5.98 12.15 3.21
N TYR A 74 4.73 11.74 2.99
CA TYR A 74 3.59 12.08 3.84
C TYR A 74 3.09 10.80 4.52
N ALA A 75 3.14 10.78 5.85
CA ALA A 75 2.53 9.77 6.70
C ALA A 75 1.21 10.31 7.27
N SER A 76 0.11 9.60 7.02
CA SER A 76 -1.21 9.98 7.53
C SER A 76 -1.25 9.92 9.07
N PRO A 77 -2.15 10.65 9.73
CA PRO A 77 -2.50 10.36 11.12
C PRO A 77 -3.04 8.94 11.29
N GLU A 78 -3.05 8.46 12.53
CA GLU A 78 -3.72 7.24 12.94
C GLU A 78 -5.24 7.37 12.76
N CYS A 79 -5.84 6.42 12.03
CA CYS A 79 -7.25 6.44 11.67
C CYS A 79 -7.96 5.17 12.14
N PHE A 80 -9.20 5.30 12.61
CA PHE A 80 -10.05 4.16 12.99
C PHE A 80 -10.82 3.54 11.82
N THR A 81 -10.92 4.24 10.69
CA THR A 81 -11.67 3.79 9.51
C THR A 81 -10.82 3.93 8.26
N SER A 82 -11.04 3.04 7.29
CA SER A 82 -10.39 3.09 5.97
C SER A 82 -10.79 4.35 5.18
N VAL A 83 -12.02 4.84 5.36
CA VAL A 83 -12.51 6.09 4.74
C VAL A 83 -11.74 7.29 5.27
N THR A 84 -11.56 7.39 6.59
CA THR A 84 -10.77 8.47 7.20
C THR A 84 -9.31 8.39 6.78
N ALA A 85 -8.70 7.19 6.80
CA ALA A 85 -7.33 6.99 6.33
C ALA A 85 -7.16 7.44 4.87
N SER A 86 -8.08 7.04 3.99
CA SER A 86 -8.08 7.47 2.59
C SER A 86 -8.27 8.99 2.42
N ALA A 87 -9.12 9.62 3.24
CA ALA A 87 -9.31 11.07 3.20
C ALA A 87 -8.04 11.81 3.64
N CYS A 88 -7.38 11.32 4.69
CA CYS A 88 -6.13 11.88 5.18
C CYS A 88 -4.96 11.70 4.19
N GLU A 89 -4.89 10.56 3.50
CA GLU A 89 -3.95 10.32 2.38
C GLU A 89 -4.19 11.33 1.25
N HIS A 90 -5.44 11.54 0.86
CA HIS A 90 -5.79 12.49 -0.21
C HIS A 90 -5.47 13.94 0.19
N ALA A 91 -5.76 14.31 1.45
CA ALA A 91 -5.35 15.60 2.00
C ALA A 91 -3.82 15.79 1.94
N GLY A 92 -3.04 14.74 2.18
CA GLY A 92 -1.59 14.76 2.01
C GLY A 92 -1.15 15.07 0.58
N ALA A 93 -1.83 14.48 -0.42
CA ALA A 93 -1.56 14.79 -1.82
C ALA A 93 -1.87 16.25 -2.18
N GLU A 94 -2.95 16.83 -1.63
CA GLU A 94 -3.27 18.25 -1.80
C GLU A 94 -2.22 19.16 -1.13
N ILE A 95 -1.82 18.86 0.11
CA ILE A 95 -0.80 19.60 0.86
C ILE A 95 0.52 19.61 0.09
N VAL A 96 1.00 18.44 -0.35
CA VAL A 96 2.24 18.32 -1.12
C VAL A 96 2.13 19.02 -2.47
N GLY A 97 1.00 18.85 -3.16
CA GLY A 97 0.77 19.47 -4.46
C GLY A 97 0.77 20.99 -4.39
N GLU A 98 0.10 21.57 -3.40
CA GLU A 98 0.05 23.02 -3.20
C GLU A 98 1.41 23.59 -2.80
N ALA A 99 2.13 22.91 -1.90
CA ALA A 99 3.49 23.30 -1.55
C ALA A 99 4.46 23.25 -2.74
N CYS A 100 4.31 22.26 -3.63
CA CYS A 100 5.09 22.21 -4.87
C CYS A 100 4.79 23.41 -5.79
N LYS A 101 3.52 23.81 -5.94
CA LYS A 101 3.16 25.01 -6.74
C LYS A 101 3.77 26.28 -6.16
N GLN A 102 3.71 26.45 -4.84
CA GLN A 102 4.33 27.59 -4.16
C GLN A 102 5.86 27.58 -4.34
N ALA A 103 6.48 26.40 -4.22
CA ALA A 103 7.91 26.22 -4.46
C ALA A 103 8.32 26.57 -5.90
N CYS A 104 7.46 26.35 -6.91
CA CYS A 104 7.73 26.80 -8.28
C CYS A 104 7.93 28.32 -8.35
N SER A 105 7.06 29.09 -7.68
CA SER A 105 7.13 30.55 -7.67
C SER A 105 8.40 31.07 -6.98
N ILE A 106 8.81 30.42 -5.89
CA ILE A 106 9.97 30.83 -5.08
C ILE A 106 11.28 30.47 -5.78
N THR A 107 11.39 29.23 -6.25
CA THR A 107 12.63 28.71 -6.86
C THR A 107 12.78 29.12 -8.33
N ARG A 108 11.70 29.58 -8.97
CA ARG A 108 11.58 29.80 -10.42
C ARG A 108 11.90 28.54 -11.25
N LYS A 109 11.68 27.36 -10.67
CA LYS A 109 11.79 26.05 -11.31
C LYS A 109 10.38 25.50 -11.56
N ASP A 110 10.19 24.70 -12.60
CA ASP A 110 8.94 23.97 -12.79
C ASP A 110 9.01 22.65 -12.02
N ILE A 111 8.33 22.56 -10.88
CA ILE A 111 8.39 21.42 -9.96
C ILE A 111 7.11 20.58 -10.09
N LYS A 112 7.26 19.26 -10.19
CA LYS A 112 6.17 18.28 -10.25
C LYS A 112 6.38 17.21 -9.19
N ALA A 113 5.29 16.80 -8.54
CA ALA A 113 5.25 15.68 -7.62
C ALA A 113 4.48 14.51 -8.24
N PHE A 114 4.97 13.29 -8.07
CA PHE A 114 4.30 12.07 -8.53
C PHE A 114 4.26 11.03 -7.42
N ALA A 115 3.05 10.62 -7.05
CA ALA A 115 2.82 9.41 -6.27
C ALA A 115 2.78 8.21 -7.23
N ARG A 116 3.95 7.67 -7.60
CA ARG A 116 4.09 6.52 -8.53
C ARG A 116 5.22 5.62 -8.08
N CYS A 117 5.24 4.37 -8.54
CA CYS A 117 6.21 3.40 -8.05
C CYS A 117 7.63 3.68 -8.56
N ALA A 118 7.78 4.12 -9.81
CA ALA A 118 9.09 4.35 -10.40
C ALA A 118 9.14 5.61 -11.26
N GLY A 119 10.20 6.37 -11.09
CA GLY A 119 10.53 7.53 -11.89
C GLY A 119 11.11 7.19 -13.26
N PRO A 120 11.18 8.18 -14.17
CA PRO A 120 11.88 8.04 -15.45
C PRO A 120 13.38 7.76 -15.31
N ASP A 121 13.95 8.00 -14.13
CA ASP A 121 15.34 7.74 -13.78
C ASP A 121 15.58 6.39 -13.08
N GLY A 122 14.52 5.61 -12.90
CA GLY A 122 14.57 4.36 -12.14
C GLY A 122 14.55 4.54 -10.63
N MET A 123 14.46 5.78 -10.10
CA MET A 123 14.19 5.97 -8.67
C MET A 123 12.84 5.39 -8.32
N GLU A 124 12.77 4.70 -7.19
CA GLU A 124 11.54 4.07 -6.72
C GLU A 124 10.95 4.89 -5.60
N ALA A 125 9.62 4.93 -5.53
CA ALA A 125 8.89 5.43 -4.38
C ALA A 125 7.89 4.37 -3.90
N GLY A 126 7.81 4.27 -2.58
CA GLY A 126 6.97 3.37 -1.83
C GLY A 126 5.56 3.91 -1.60
N TYR A 127 4.68 2.96 -1.33
CA TYR A 127 3.38 3.19 -0.76
C TYR A 127 3.21 2.13 0.33
N HIS A 128 3.11 2.55 1.59
CA HIS A 128 3.00 1.63 2.71
C HIS A 128 1.65 1.76 3.41
N GLU A 129 1.09 0.61 3.76
CA GLU A 129 -0.11 0.52 4.58
C GLU A 129 0.29 0.04 5.97
N ASN A 130 -0.17 0.75 7.00
CA ASN A 130 0.15 0.45 8.39
C ASN A 130 -1.12 0.02 9.12
N TYR A 131 -1.06 -1.13 9.80
CA TYR A 131 -2.15 -1.67 10.60
C TYR A 131 -1.67 -1.91 12.04
N GLY A 132 -2.20 -1.14 12.98
CA GLY A 132 -1.96 -1.31 14.42
C GLY A 132 -2.96 -2.30 15.01
N LEU A 133 -2.45 -3.35 15.65
CA LEU A 133 -3.24 -4.42 16.28
C LEU A 133 -2.81 -4.60 17.75
N PRO A 134 -3.73 -5.00 18.64
CA PRO A 134 -3.36 -5.39 20.01
C PRO A 134 -2.34 -6.54 19.96
N PRO A 135 -1.40 -6.62 20.91
CA PRO A 135 -0.35 -7.64 20.93
C PRO A 135 -0.87 -9.06 20.74
N GLU A 136 -2.00 -9.41 21.37
CA GLU A 136 -2.62 -10.74 21.22
C GLU A 136 -2.95 -11.06 19.76
N GLN A 137 -3.70 -10.19 19.08
CA GLN A 137 -4.08 -10.37 17.67
C GLN A 137 -2.84 -10.34 16.76
N TYR A 138 -1.90 -9.44 17.02
CA TYR A 138 -0.64 -9.39 16.29
C TYR A 138 0.09 -10.74 16.37
N PHE A 139 0.34 -11.29 17.56
CA PHE A 139 1.07 -12.54 17.69
C PHE A 139 0.33 -13.78 17.15
N GLN A 140 -0.99 -13.74 17.00
CA GLN A 140 -1.71 -14.81 16.29
C GLN A 140 -1.42 -14.81 14.78
N LEU A 141 -1.15 -13.65 14.18
CA LEU A 141 -0.79 -13.53 12.76
C LEU A 141 0.63 -14.03 12.46
N PHE A 142 1.51 -13.97 13.44
CA PHE A 142 2.92 -14.38 13.35
C PHE A 142 3.10 -15.62 14.24
N HIS A 143 2.79 -16.82 13.72
CA HIS A 143 2.78 -18.10 14.47
C HIS A 143 3.87 -18.20 15.55
N LYS A 144 3.53 -18.77 16.72
CA LYS A 144 4.30 -18.91 17.99
C LYS A 144 5.72 -19.53 17.90
N THR A 145 6.24 -19.82 16.71
CA THR A 145 7.53 -20.48 16.52
C THR A 145 8.59 -19.47 16.15
N PHE A 146 9.11 -18.81 17.19
CA PHE A 146 10.39 -18.10 17.18
C PHE A 146 10.50 -16.93 16.20
N TRP A 147 10.54 -15.71 16.75
CA TRP A 147 11.12 -14.57 16.05
C TRP A 147 12.56 -14.95 15.61
N PRO A 148 12.92 -14.90 14.32
CA PRO A 148 12.34 -14.00 13.31
C PRO A 148 11.60 -14.71 12.16
N THR A 149 11.16 -15.97 12.25
CA THR A 149 10.49 -16.66 11.12
C THR A 149 8.98 -16.76 11.34
N PRO A 150 8.24 -15.65 11.24
CA PRO A 150 6.81 -15.77 11.32
C PRO A 150 6.28 -16.55 10.13
N ARG A 151 5.48 -17.58 10.40
CA ARG A 151 4.47 -17.99 9.42
C ARG A 151 3.40 -16.92 9.46
N ILE A 152 3.62 -15.83 8.72
CA ILE A 152 2.54 -14.93 8.35
C ILE A 152 1.46 -15.80 7.74
N LEU A 153 0.22 -15.64 8.22
CA LEU A 153 -0.89 -16.46 7.76
C LEU A 153 -0.98 -16.40 6.24
N GLY A 154 -0.95 -17.59 5.62
CA GLY A 154 -0.98 -17.74 4.17
C GLY A 154 -2.16 -17.02 3.55
N SER A 155 -3.30 -16.95 4.25
CA SER A 155 -4.50 -16.20 3.87
C SER A 155 -4.26 -14.70 3.67
N VAL A 156 -3.49 -14.06 4.55
CA VAL A 156 -3.14 -12.63 4.41
C VAL A 156 -2.32 -12.43 3.14
N VAL A 157 -1.29 -13.24 2.93
CA VAL A 157 -0.46 -13.14 1.73
C VAL A 157 -1.27 -13.45 0.46
N THR A 158 -2.16 -14.45 0.50
CA THR A 158 -3.09 -14.74 -0.59
C THR A 158 -3.96 -13.54 -0.93
N HIS A 159 -4.53 -12.87 0.08
CA HIS A 159 -5.30 -11.64 -0.10
C HIS A 159 -4.46 -10.55 -0.78
N LEU A 160 -3.25 -10.29 -0.28
CA LEU A 160 -2.38 -9.24 -0.82
C LEU A 160 -1.97 -9.48 -2.28
N ILE A 161 -1.79 -10.74 -2.69
CA ILE A 161 -1.53 -11.10 -4.08
C ILE A 161 -2.77 -10.88 -4.94
N SER A 162 -3.90 -11.46 -4.52
CA SER A 162 -5.09 -11.52 -5.36
C SER A 162 -5.88 -10.20 -5.42
N ARG A 163 -5.71 -9.29 -4.44
CA ARG A 163 -6.33 -7.96 -4.45
C ARG A 163 -5.77 -7.03 -5.54
N ILE A 164 -4.66 -7.39 -6.18
CA ILE A 164 -4.06 -6.63 -7.30
C ILE A 164 -5.07 -6.38 -8.42
N ILE A 165 -6.05 -7.27 -8.61
CA ILE A 165 -7.08 -7.11 -9.65
C ILE A 165 -7.94 -5.84 -9.51
N TRP A 166 -7.98 -5.21 -8.33
CA TRP A 166 -8.52 -3.85 -8.15
C TRP A 166 -7.53 -2.85 -7.55
N SER A 167 -6.51 -3.31 -6.82
CA SER A 167 -5.55 -2.43 -6.15
C SER A 167 -4.32 -2.08 -7.00
N GLY A 168 -4.12 -2.72 -8.14
CA GLY A 168 -3.05 -2.39 -9.08
C GLY A 168 -3.28 -1.03 -9.73
N LYS A 169 -2.29 -0.13 -9.66
CA LYS A 169 -2.43 1.22 -10.24
C LYS A 169 -2.31 1.24 -11.77
N GLY A 170 -1.55 0.30 -12.34
CA GLY A 170 -1.13 0.36 -13.74
C GLY A 170 0.02 1.36 -13.96
N GLU A 171 1.12 0.91 -14.56
CA GLU A 171 2.22 1.78 -15.00
C GLU A 171 3.06 1.07 -16.07
N HIS A 172 3.67 1.84 -16.98
CA HIS A 172 4.74 1.29 -17.81
C HIS A 172 6.02 1.13 -16.99
N SER A 173 6.67 -0.02 -17.12
CA SER A 173 8.02 -0.24 -16.62
C SER A 173 9.01 0.67 -17.37
N PHE A 174 10.22 0.78 -16.81
CA PHE A 174 11.31 1.46 -17.50
C PHE A 174 11.67 0.78 -18.84
N SER A 175 11.46 -0.54 -18.96
CA SER A 175 11.63 -1.30 -20.22
C SER A 175 10.48 -1.11 -21.22
N GLY A 176 9.40 -0.40 -20.86
CA GLY A 176 8.24 -0.14 -21.71
C GLY A 176 7.09 -1.14 -21.54
N ASP A 177 7.27 -2.21 -20.76
CA ASP A 177 6.24 -3.21 -20.48
C ASP A 177 5.12 -2.62 -19.62
N TRP A 178 3.85 -2.96 -19.92
CA TRP A 178 2.75 -2.60 -19.03
C TRP A 178 2.74 -3.50 -17.79
N LEU A 179 2.67 -2.90 -16.61
CA LEU A 179 2.51 -3.59 -15.32
C LEU A 179 1.19 -3.16 -14.70
N PHE A 180 0.34 -4.12 -14.31
CA PHE A 180 -0.87 -3.86 -13.55
C PHE A 180 -0.56 -3.43 -12.12
N SER A 181 0.45 -4.05 -11.50
CA SER A 181 0.99 -3.60 -10.21
C SER A 181 2.50 -3.40 -10.27
N PRO A 182 2.97 -2.16 -10.45
CA PRO A 182 4.40 -1.86 -10.47
C PRO A 182 5.12 -2.28 -9.20
N ARG A 183 4.51 -2.09 -8.02
CA ARG A 183 5.10 -2.55 -6.75
C ARG A 183 5.08 -4.07 -6.63
N GLY A 184 3.97 -4.72 -6.98
CA GLY A 184 3.86 -6.18 -7.00
C GLY A 184 4.88 -6.86 -7.94
N ALA A 185 5.26 -6.22 -9.04
CA ALA A 185 6.27 -6.76 -9.97
C ALA A 185 7.70 -6.77 -9.39
N ARG A 186 7.95 -6.00 -8.32
CA ARG A 186 9.28 -5.77 -7.74
C ARG A 186 9.54 -6.54 -6.45
N VAL A 187 8.50 -7.07 -5.80
CA VAL A 187 8.66 -7.80 -4.53
C VAL A 187 9.65 -8.95 -4.69
N ASP A 188 10.53 -9.19 -3.72
CA ASP A 188 11.57 -10.22 -3.81
C ASP A 188 11.47 -11.29 -2.71
N ARG A 189 10.63 -11.05 -1.71
CA ARG A 189 10.40 -11.94 -0.57
C ARG A 189 9.06 -11.66 0.07
N VAL A 190 8.59 -12.60 0.88
CA VAL A 190 7.32 -12.45 1.62
C VAL A 190 7.46 -11.43 2.74
N TRP A 191 8.55 -11.51 3.50
CA TRP A 191 8.79 -10.62 4.62
C TRP A 191 10.28 -10.31 4.78
N ASP A 192 10.58 -9.17 5.40
CA ASP A 192 11.93 -8.76 5.78
C ASP A 192 11.87 -7.80 6.99
N LEU A 193 13.00 -7.59 7.64
CA LEU A 193 13.20 -6.54 8.64
C LEU A 193 13.71 -5.23 8.04
N ASN A 194 14.09 -5.24 6.75
CA ASN A 194 14.63 -4.11 6.01
C ASN A 194 13.90 -3.93 4.67
N THR A 195 13.44 -2.71 4.39
CA THR A 195 12.74 -2.31 3.17
C THR A 195 13.63 -1.52 2.18
N GLU A 196 14.82 -1.08 2.60
CA GLU A 196 15.75 -0.32 1.76
C GLU A 196 16.44 -1.23 0.73
N THR A 197 16.92 -2.40 1.17
CA THR A 197 17.68 -3.34 0.33
C THR A 197 16.82 -4.39 -0.33
N HIS A 198 15.68 -4.71 0.27
CA HIS A 198 14.77 -5.74 -0.17
C HIS A 198 13.37 -5.16 -0.34
N ARG A 199 12.54 -5.82 -1.14
CA ARG A 199 11.16 -5.42 -1.40
C ARG A 199 10.24 -6.51 -0.86
N PRO A 200 10.06 -6.60 0.47
CA PRO A 200 9.15 -7.57 1.03
C PRO A 200 7.69 -7.26 0.66
N ILE A 201 6.81 -8.25 0.77
CA ILE A 201 5.36 -8.03 0.77
C ILE A 201 4.95 -7.35 2.08
N ILE A 202 5.50 -7.84 3.20
CA ILE A 202 5.23 -7.35 4.56
C ILE A 202 6.55 -7.00 5.23
N HIS A 203 6.69 -5.75 5.64
CA HIS A 203 7.80 -5.33 6.48
C HIS A 203 7.46 -5.65 7.94
N VAL A 204 8.33 -6.43 8.58
CA VAL A 204 8.16 -6.82 9.96
C VAL A 204 9.15 -6.03 10.80
N LYS A 205 8.67 -5.00 11.48
CA LYS A 205 9.50 -4.29 12.46
C LYS A 205 9.57 -5.11 13.74
N ARG A 206 10.68 -5.01 14.48
CA ARG A 206 10.74 -5.57 15.85
C ARG A 206 9.64 -4.89 16.69
N PRO A 207 8.66 -5.65 17.21
CA PRO A 207 7.63 -5.06 18.06
C PRO A 207 8.26 -4.58 19.37
N ASN A 208 7.88 -3.39 19.82
CA ASN A 208 8.16 -2.99 21.19
C ASN A 208 7.07 -3.60 22.09
N MET A 209 7.48 -4.44 23.04
CA MET A 209 6.55 -5.20 23.88
C MET A 209 5.79 -4.32 24.89
N GLU A 210 6.20 -3.06 25.04
CA GLU A 210 5.55 -2.06 25.89
C GLU A 210 4.45 -1.27 25.15
N ASP A 211 4.36 -1.40 23.82
CA ASP A 211 3.36 -0.66 23.04
C ASP A 211 1.98 -1.34 23.15
N ASP A 212 0.94 -0.52 23.32
CA ASP A 212 -0.46 -0.98 23.35
C ASP A 212 -0.92 -1.58 22.01
N LEU A 213 -0.27 -1.17 20.91
CA LEU A 213 -0.54 -1.64 19.56
C LEU A 213 0.78 -1.96 18.84
N LEU A 214 0.81 -3.11 18.19
CA LEU A 214 1.91 -3.57 17.35
C LEU A 214 1.56 -3.35 15.87
N ARG A 215 2.54 -2.86 15.10
CA ARG A 215 2.36 -2.42 13.72
C ARG A 215 2.73 -3.50 12.71
N ILE A 216 1.81 -3.79 11.80
CA ILE A 216 2.07 -4.52 10.56
C ILE A 216 2.18 -3.52 9.44
N GLU A 217 3.26 -3.59 8.68
CA GLU A 217 3.52 -2.69 7.55
C GLU A 217 3.52 -3.49 6.25
N ILE A 218 2.65 -3.11 5.32
CA ILE A 218 2.48 -3.76 4.02
C ILE A 218 3.07 -2.86 2.96
N THR A 219 4.01 -3.39 2.19
CA THR A 219 4.89 -2.61 1.30
C THR A 219 4.71 -2.93 -0.18
N CYS A 220 3.80 -3.86 -0.51
CA CYS A 220 3.52 -4.29 -1.88
C CYS A 220 2.37 -3.53 -2.56
N GLY A 221 1.70 -2.61 -1.87
CA GLY A 221 0.57 -1.84 -2.41
C GLY A 221 1.04 -0.76 -3.39
N ASP A 222 0.20 -0.42 -4.37
CA ASP A 222 0.39 0.78 -5.19
C ASP A 222 -0.46 1.95 -4.64
N PHE A 223 -0.14 3.18 -5.01
CA PHE A 223 -0.99 4.34 -4.73
C PHE A 223 -2.27 4.31 -5.61
N ASN A 224 -3.46 4.57 -5.03
CA ASN A 224 -4.73 4.44 -5.75
C ASN A 224 -5.63 5.70 -5.63
N SER A 225 -6.77 5.69 -6.32
CA SER A 225 -7.85 6.66 -6.10
C SER A 225 -8.46 6.47 -4.70
N PRO A 226 -9.13 7.49 -4.12
CA PRO A 226 -9.70 7.39 -2.77
C PRO A 226 -10.62 6.18 -2.55
N THR A 227 -11.49 5.87 -3.53
CA THR A 227 -12.38 4.70 -3.43
C THR A 227 -11.60 3.40 -3.36
N MET A 228 -10.56 3.25 -4.18
CA MET A 228 -9.73 2.04 -4.21
C MET A 228 -8.80 1.96 -2.99
N THR A 229 -8.27 3.09 -2.49
CA THR A 229 -7.55 3.14 -1.20
C THR A 229 -8.48 2.71 -0.06
N THR A 230 -9.71 3.21 -0.02
CA THR A 230 -10.71 2.81 1.00
C THR A 230 -10.96 1.30 0.98
N LEU A 231 -11.20 0.72 -0.20
CA LEU A 231 -11.38 -0.74 -0.34
C LEU A 231 -10.10 -1.50 0.05
N LYS A 232 -8.94 -1.07 -0.43
CA LYS A 232 -7.65 -1.72 -0.17
C LYS A 232 -7.34 -1.76 1.32
N LEU A 233 -7.55 -0.66 2.05
CA LEU A 233 -7.34 -0.58 3.50
C LEU A 233 -8.40 -1.36 4.28
N GLY A 234 -9.68 -1.22 3.91
CA GLY A 234 -10.80 -1.86 4.61
C GLY A 234 -10.80 -3.38 4.46
N SER A 235 -10.64 -3.90 3.24
CA SER A 235 -10.57 -5.34 2.97
C SER A 235 -9.39 -6.00 3.69
N THR A 236 -8.21 -5.36 3.68
CA THR A 236 -7.04 -5.89 4.38
C THR A 236 -7.19 -5.84 5.90
N ALA A 237 -7.74 -4.76 6.45
CA ALA A 237 -8.07 -4.70 7.88
C ALA A 237 -9.01 -5.85 8.29
N ALA A 238 -10.05 -6.12 7.49
CA ALA A 238 -10.97 -7.22 7.74
C ALA A 238 -10.30 -8.60 7.68
N VAL A 239 -9.45 -8.82 6.66
CA VAL A 239 -8.66 -10.06 6.52
C VAL A 239 -7.68 -10.23 7.69
N LEU A 240 -6.97 -9.18 8.12
CA LEU A 240 -6.05 -9.26 9.25
C LEU A 240 -6.77 -9.62 10.55
N LEU A 241 -7.90 -8.99 10.84
CA LEU A 241 -8.70 -9.28 12.04
C LEU A 241 -9.22 -10.71 12.03
N ALA A 242 -9.80 -11.16 10.93
CA ALA A 242 -10.31 -12.52 10.78
C ALA A 242 -9.20 -13.57 10.85
N ALA A 243 -8.07 -13.33 10.17
CA ALA A 243 -6.93 -14.22 10.18
C ALA A 243 -6.35 -14.35 11.60
N SER A 244 -6.26 -13.25 12.36
CA SER A 244 -5.80 -13.27 13.77
C SER A 244 -6.69 -14.11 14.71
N GLN A 245 -7.89 -14.45 14.27
CA GLN A 245 -8.88 -15.24 15.01
C GLN A 245 -9.08 -16.65 14.42
N GLY A 246 -8.23 -17.06 13.47
CA GLY A 246 -8.26 -18.41 12.89
C GLY A 246 -9.39 -18.67 11.89
N VAL A 247 -10.09 -17.62 11.41
CA VAL A 247 -11.26 -17.72 10.53
C VAL A 247 -10.97 -18.42 9.20
N PHE A 248 -9.71 -18.45 8.77
CA PHE A 248 -9.29 -19.01 7.48
C PHE A 248 -8.47 -20.30 7.61
N ASP A 249 -8.32 -20.86 8.82
CA ASP A 249 -7.35 -21.94 9.09
C ASP A 249 -7.70 -23.28 8.40
N ASP A 250 -8.98 -23.53 8.16
CA ASP A 250 -9.51 -24.70 7.44
C ASP A 250 -9.55 -24.48 5.91
N MET A 251 -9.33 -23.26 5.43
CA MET A 251 -9.39 -22.95 4.01
C MET A 251 -8.12 -23.35 3.27
N ARG A 252 -8.29 -24.04 2.15
CA ARG A 252 -7.18 -24.42 1.25
C ARG A 252 -6.86 -23.30 0.25
N ILE A 253 -6.45 -22.14 0.75
CA ILE A 253 -6.20 -20.93 -0.07
C ILE A 253 -4.75 -20.44 -0.03
N THR A 254 -3.84 -21.16 0.64
CA THR A 254 -2.45 -20.71 0.76
C THR A 254 -1.70 -20.88 -0.56
N VAL A 255 -1.14 -19.79 -1.08
CA VAL A 255 -0.32 -19.78 -2.30
C VAL A 255 0.99 -20.57 -2.12
N SER A 256 1.39 -21.32 -3.15
CA SER A 256 2.59 -22.17 -3.11
C SER A 256 3.89 -21.35 -3.18
N ASP A 257 3.97 -20.39 -4.09
CA ASP A 257 5.11 -19.47 -4.25
C ASP A 257 4.60 -18.01 -4.32
N PRO A 258 4.50 -17.32 -3.16
CA PRO A 258 3.92 -15.99 -3.09
C PRO A 258 4.64 -14.93 -3.93
N VAL A 259 5.98 -14.97 -3.99
CA VAL A 259 6.77 -13.97 -4.72
C VAL A 259 6.55 -14.14 -6.21
N LYS A 260 6.64 -15.38 -6.71
CA LYS A 260 6.38 -15.67 -8.12
C LYS A 260 4.95 -15.33 -8.50
N SER A 261 3.97 -15.73 -7.69
CA SER A 261 2.55 -15.43 -7.94
C SER A 261 2.27 -13.94 -7.96
N MET A 262 2.79 -13.16 -7.00
CA MET A 262 2.62 -11.70 -7.00
C MET A 262 3.19 -11.04 -8.27
N ARG A 263 4.42 -11.43 -8.65
CA ARG A 263 5.06 -10.92 -9.88
C ARG A 263 4.32 -11.31 -11.15
N SER A 264 3.73 -12.50 -11.19
CA SER A 264 2.91 -12.97 -12.31
C SER A 264 1.61 -12.18 -12.41
N VAL A 265 0.88 -12.01 -11.31
CA VAL A 265 -0.38 -11.25 -11.27
C VAL A 265 -0.14 -9.77 -11.60
N ALA A 266 0.97 -9.21 -11.12
CA ALA A 266 1.39 -7.85 -11.44
C ALA A 266 1.60 -7.60 -12.95
N LYS A 267 1.84 -8.65 -13.74
CA LYS A 267 2.01 -8.59 -15.21
C LYS A 267 0.77 -9.04 -15.98
N SER A 268 -0.06 -9.89 -15.40
CA SER A 268 -1.30 -10.38 -15.99
C SER A 268 -2.33 -10.69 -14.91
N LEU A 269 -3.47 -9.99 -14.92
CA LEU A 269 -4.53 -10.18 -13.93
C LEU A 269 -5.19 -11.57 -14.01
N THR A 270 -5.07 -12.26 -15.14
CA THR A 270 -5.57 -13.64 -15.34
C THR A 270 -4.51 -14.71 -15.04
N ALA A 271 -3.35 -14.32 -14.51
CA ALA A 271 -2.31 -15.28 -14.15
C ALA A 271 -2.85 -16.30 -13.13
N PRO A 272 -2.69 -17.62 -13.40
CA PRO A 272 -3.14 -18.65 -12.48
C PRO A 272 -2.33 -18.62 -11.18
N ILE A 273 -3.00 -18.77 -10.04
CA ILE A 273 -2.37 -18.90 -8.73
C ILE A 273 -2.38 -20.37 -8.31
N THR A 274 -1.20 -20.98 -8.26
CA THR A 274 -1.04 -22.33 -7.72
C THR A 274 -1.04 -22.30 -6.19
N LEU A 275 -1.85 -23.15 -5.59
CA LEU A 275 -1.98 -23.29 -4.14
C LEU A 275 -1.12 -24.43 -3.61
N LYS A 276 -0.90 -24.48 -2.29
CA LYS A 276 -0.07 -25.50 -1.64
C LYS A 276 -0.57 -26.94 -1.81
N ASP A 277 -1.86 -27.13 -2.06
CA ASP A 277 -2.44 -28.45 -2.33
C ASP A 277 -2.31 -28.87 -3.81
N GLY A 278 -1.66 -28.04 -4.65
CA GLY A 278 -1.45 -28.29 -6.07
C GLY A 278 -2.60 -27.81 -6.96
N SER A 279 -3.73 -27.38 -6.38
CA SER A 279 -4.81 -26.78 -7.16
C SER A 279 -4.42 -25.40 -7.70
N THR A 280 -5.17 -24.91 -8.68
CA THR A 280 -4.99 -23.58 -9.27
C THR A 280 -6.29 -22.81 -9.16
N GLN A 281 -6.22 -21.52 -8.83
CA GLN A 281 -7.37 -20.60 -8.80
C GLN A 281 -7.03 -19.26 -9.47
N SER A 282 -8.07 -18.53 -9.90
CA SER A 282 -7.93 -17.13 -10.31
C SER A 282 -7.82 -16.22 -9.08
N CYS A 283 -7.33 -14.99 -9.29
CA CYS A 283 -7.39 -13.97 -8.24
C CYS A 283 -8.83 -13.66 -7.83
N LEU A 284 -9.75 -13.63 -8.80
CA LEU A 284 -11.16 -13.33 -8.55
C LEU A 284 -11.81 -14.39 -7.67
N SER A 285 -11.61 -15.68 -7.97
CA SER A 285 -12.17 -16.78 -7.16
C SER A 285 -11.61 -16.76 -5.73
N LEU A 286 -10.31 -16.51 -5.55
CA LEU A 286 -9.71 -16.40 -4.22
C LEU A 286 -10.30 -15.26 -3.40
N GLN A 287 -10.58 -14.13 -4.04
CA GLN A 287 -11.15 -12.96 -3.38
C GLN A 287 -12.63 -13.16 -3.02
N TRP A 288 -13.42 -13.82 -3.88
CA TRP A 288 -14.76 -14.27 -3.53
C TRP A 288 -14.75 -15.25 -2.36
N ASN A 289 -13.85 -16.24 -2.36
CA ASN A 289 -13.72 -17.21 -1.27
C ASN A 289 -13.42 -16.53 0.08
N LEU A 290 -12.53 -15.54 0.09
CA LEU A 290 -12.22 -14.75 1.28
C LEU A 290 -13.44 -13.94 1.73
N LEU A 291 -14.08 -13.21 0.82
CA LEU A 291 -15.25 -12.38 1.13
C LEU A 291 -16.42 -13.21 1.69
N SER A 292 -16.78 -14.31 1.03
CA SER A 292 -17.87 -15.19 1.47
C SER A 292 -17.62 -15.71 2.89
N ARG A 293 -16.39 -16.14 3.20
CA ARG A 293 -16.04 -16.59 4.56
C ARG A 293 -16.18 -15.45 5.58
N LEU A 294 -15.77 -14.24 5.25
CA LEU A 294 -15.92 -13.07 6.13
C LEU A 294 -17.40 -12.70 6.37
N GLN A 295 -18.25 -12.85 5.36
CA GLN A 295 -19.70 -12.63 5.48
C GLN A 295 -20.36 -13.71 6.37
N GLU A 296 -19.98 -14.98 6.21
CA GLU A 296 -20.46 -16.10 7.03
C GLU A 296 -20.11 -15.94 8.51
N CYS A 297 -18.85 -15.63 8.82
CA CYS A 297 -18.34 -15.55 10.19
C CYS A 297 -18.55 -14.18 10.84
N GLY A 298 -19.12 -13.19 10.14
CA GLY A 298 -19.16 -11.80 10.57
C GLY A 298 -19.88 -11.53 11.89
N LYS A 299 -20.63 -12.47 12.46
CA LYS A 299 -21.23 -12.33 13.81
C LYS A 299 -20.31 -12.76 14.96
N GLU A 300 -19.28 -13.54 14.66
CA GLU A 300 -18.44 -14.25 15.64
C GLU A 300 -17.04 -13.64 15.78
N ILE A 301 -16.71 -12.67 14.93
CA ILE A 301 -15.38 -12.05 14.85
C ILE A 301 -15.36 -10.71 15.62
N ASP A 302 -14.31 -10.45 16.40
CA ASP A 302 -13.98 -9.10 16.85
C ASP A 302 -13.61 -8.25 15.64
N LYS A 303 -14.48 -7.28 15.32
CA LYS A 303 -14.37 -6.39 14.17
C LYS A 303 -13.40 -5.22 14.40
N GLY A 304 -12.52 -5.29 15.40
CA GLY A 304 -11.54 -4.25 15.62
C GLY A 304 -12.12 -3.01 16.29
N GLY A 305 -13.15 -3.19 17.12
CA GLY A 305 -13.79 -2.13 17.90
C GLY A 305 -14.98 -1.44 17.20
N PRO A 306 -15.68 -0.53 17.89
CA PRO A 306 -16.96 0.03 17.43
C PRO A 306 -16.83 0.99 16.23
N HIS A 307 -15.63 1.48 15.95
CA HIS A 307 -15.38 2.48 14.91
C HIS A 307 -14.98 1.88 13.58
N PHE A 308 -14.46 0.65 13.55
CA PHE A 308 -14.11 0.02 12.28
C PHE A 308 -15.37 -0.38 11.53
N ASN A 309 -15.54 0.18 10.33
CA ASN A 309 -16.72 -0.06 9.52
C ASN A 309 -16.56 -1.34 8.68
N TRP A 310 -16.74 -2.47 9.37
CA TRP A 310 -16.61 -3.81 8.78
C TRP A 310 -17.58 -4.03 7.63
N SER A 311 -18.86 -3.72 7.83
CA SER A 311 -19.91 -3.98 6.83
C SER A 311 -19.67 -3.19 5.55
N ASP A 312 -19.45 -1.88 5.63
CA ASP A 312 -19.21 -1.06 4.43
C ASP A 312 -17.95 -1.51 3.68
N SER A 313 -16.94 -2.02 4.38
CA SER A 313 -15.74 -2.58 3.76
C SER A 313 -16.03 -3.84 2.96
N LEU A 314 -16.88 -4.74 3.48
CA LEU A 314 -17.30 -5.95 2.77
C LEU A 314 -18.25 -5.63 1.61
N ASP A 315 -19.18 -4.69 1.80
CA ASP A 315 -20.15 -4.29 0.78
C ASP A 315 -19.46 -3.64 -0.43
N LEU A 316 -18.48 -2.76 -0.19
CA LEU A 316 -17.67 -2.18 -1.28
C LEU A 316 -16.82 -3.25 -1.98
N TRP A 317 -16.30 -4.21 -1.22
CA TRP A 317 -15.53 -5.32 -1.79
C TRP A 317 -16.41 -6.17 -2.71
N GLU A 318 -17.59 -6.58 -2.25
CA GLU A 318 -18.58 -7.33 -3.04
C GLU A 318 -18.94 -6.61 -4.34
N GLN A 319 -19.26 -5.32 -4.26
CA GLN A 319 -19.60 -4.50 -5.43
C GLN A 319 -18.49 -4.50 -6.48
N ILE A 320 -17.23 -4.38 -6.05
CA ILE A 320 -16.09 -4.38 -6.96
C ILE A 320 -15.85 -5.78 -7.55
N LEU A 321 -15.95 -6.86 -6.76
CA LEU A 321 -15.82 -8.21 -7.31
C LEU A 321 -16.90 -8.51 -8.35
N ALA A 322 -18.16 -8.15 -8.06
CA ALA A 322 -19.27 -8.32 -8.99
C ALA A 322 -19.07 -7.51 -10.28
N ALA A 323 -18.53 -6.29 -10.19
CA ALA A 323 -18.20 -5.49 -11.36
C ALA A 323 -17.09 -6.13 -12.21
N LEU A 324 -16.05 -6.67 -11.57
CA LEU A 324 -14.94 -7.36 -12.25
C LEU A 324 -15.36 -8.68 -12.90
N GLU A 325 -16.27 -9.41 -12.28
CA GLU A 325 -16.85 -10.64 -12.83
C GLU A 325 -17.67 -10.36 -14.10
N ASN A 326 -18.54 -9.34 -14.04
CA ASN A 326 -19.44 -9.00 -15.14
C ASN A 326 -18.73 -8.34 -16.33
N HIS A 327 -17.58 -7.69 -16.12
CA HIS A 327 -16.94 -6.84 -17.14
C HIS A 327 -15.46 -7.14 -17.42
N GLY A 328 -14.80 -7.94 -16.59
CA GLY A 328 -13.33 -8.04 -16.59
C GLY A 328 -12.74 -9.27 -17.28
N GLY A 329 -13.54 -10.26 -17.68
CA GLY A 329 -13.02 -11.53 -18.24
C GLY A 329 -11.99 -12.21 -17.33
N MET A 330 -12.03 -11.92 -16.02
CA MET A 330 -10.96 -12.26 -15.07
C MET A 330 -11.02 -13.72 -14.58
N ASP A 331 -12.09 -14.44 -14.94
CA ASP A 331 -12.33 -15.82 -14.49
C ASP A 331 -11.67 -16.89 -15.36
N ALA A 332 -10.70 -16.51 -16.20
CA ALA A 332 -10.04 -17.38 -17.16
C ALA A 332 -9.06 -18.42 -16.54
N ALA A 333 -9.25 -18.82 -15.27
CA ALA A 333 -8.52 -19.93 -14.67
C ALA A 333 -9.30 -21.25 -14.85
N GLY A 334 -9.43 -21.69 -16.10
CA GLY A 334 -10.00 -23.01 -16.40
C GLY A 334 -10.89 -23.06 -17.64
N SER A 335 -10.26 -23.15 -18.81
CA SER A 335 -10.78 -23.91 -19.95
C SER A 335 -9.78 -24.99 -20.31
#